data_AF-A0AB36INU1-F1
#
_entry.id   AF-A0AB36INU1-F1
#
_cell.length_a   1.000
_cell.length_b   1.000
_cell.length_c   1.000
_cell.angle_alpha   90.00
_cell.angle_beta   90.00
_cell.angle_gamma   90.00
#
_symmetry.space_group_name_H-M   'P 1'
#
loop_
_entity.id
_entity.type
_entity.pdbx_description
1 polymer ?
#
loop_
_entity_poly.entity_id
_entity_poly.type
_entity_poly.pdbx_seq_one_letter_code
_entity_poly.pdbx_strand_id
1 'polypeptide(L)'
;MSEEQSKPLAAFLAILPIGLLLMIDFFIEFLQLAEKLIPHLAFGVLIAQLLCLVAFIKGEICPGQRGRLIKANVCFALYWFVWLGMSLASPHHYVMTDTVSLCGLSAVYAVWKQPKDEVARRGFLLMASLVSGLGVIAYLMIFFGNPTPNFVQYNSLAQALMGVLLANLCLSVSRNRLQGFIALLPLLMILLLALNALAVLIFIIYQGTSAVVFSNVFAYGIYFLLHLVIAGVLLLHSVNKWKLSYNSLLILFFMASSLPVWAMFI
;
A
#
# COMPACT_ATOMS: atom_id res chain seq x y z
N MET A 1 19.22 20.83 -6.38
CA MET A 1 20.30 20.56 -5.40
C MET A 1 20.39 19.07 -5.17
N SER A 2 21.53 18.45 -5.52
CA SER A 2 21.79 17.03 -5.29
C SER A 2 22.30 16.85 -3.86
N GLU A 3 21.41 16.50 -2.93
CA GLU A 3 21.87 15.96 -1.65
C GLU A 3 22.56 14.62 -1.91
N GLU A 4 23.87 14.57 -1.66
CA GLU A 4 24.58 13.35 -1.34
C GLU A 4 23.96 12.75 -0.09
N GLN A 5 22.95 11.93 -0.32
CA GLN A 5 22.26 11.24 0.76
C GLN A 5 23.19 10.14 1.25
N SER A 6 23.63 10.26 2.51
CA SER A 6 24.43 9.23 3.15
C SER A 6 23.70 7.88 3.09
N LYS A 7 24.44 6.78 2.91
CA LYS A 7 23.89 5.41 2.90
C LYS A 7 22.88 5.13 4.04
N PRO A 8 23.10 5.58 5.30
CA PRO A 8 22.11 5.39 6.37
C PRO A 8 20.81 6.19 6.15
N LEU A 9 20.89 7.41 5.62
CA LEU A 9 19.71 8.24 5.38
C LEU A 9 18.79 7.63 4.31
N ALA A 10 19.35 7.01 3.27
CA ALA A 10 18.55 6.32 2.25
C ALA A 10 17.85 5.07 2.80
N ALA A 11 18.49 4.33 3.71
CA ALA A 11 17.88 3.18 4.37
C ALA A 11 16.74 3.62 5.31
N PHE A 12 16.96 4.70 6.07
CA PHE A 12 15.93 5.27 6.94
C PHE A 12 14.68 5.70 6.15
N LEU A 13 14.85 6.42 5.03
CA LEU A 13 13.72 6.83 4.18
C LEU A 13 12.97 5.66 3.52
N ALA A 14 13.62 4.51 3.34
CA ALA A 14 12.96 3.31 2.81
C ALA A 14 12.17 2.56 3.89
N ILE A 15 12.67 2.54 5.13
CA ILE A 15 12.06 1.84 6.26
C ILE A 15 10.90 2.66 6.85
N LEU A 16 11.00 3.99 6.85
CA LEU A 16 10.03 4.88 7.48
C LEU A 16 8.57 4.63 7.03
N PRO A 17 8.24 4.51 5.72
CA PRO A 17 6.88 4.21 5.28
C PRO A 17 6.39 2.84 5.77
N ILE A 18 7.27 1.84 5.82
CA ILE A 18 6.92 0.49 6.28
C ILE A 18 6.67 0.46 7.78
N GLY A 19 7.52 1.14 8.56
CA GLY A 19 7.31 1.31 10.00
C GLY A 19 6.00 2.01 10.31
N LEU A 20 5.65 3.04 9.53
CA LEU A 20 4.38 3.76 9.65
C LEU A 20 3.17 2.87 9.35
N LEU A 21 3.23 2.03 8.32
CA LEU A 21 2.17 1.05 8.03
C LEU A 21 1.98 0.08 9.19
N LEU A 22 3.08 -0.51 9.68
CA LEU A 22 3.03 -1.43 10.79
C LEU A 22 2.43 -0.76 12.03
N MET A 23 2.85 0.47 12.37
CA MET A 23 2.27 1.19 13.51
C MET A 23 0.76 1.42 13.36
N ILE A 24 0.28 1.76 12.17
CA ILE A 24 -1.15 1.97 11.94
C ILE A 24 -1.93 0.66 12.00
N ASP A 25 -1.43 -0.40 11.36
CA ASP A 25 -2.01 -1.74 11.43
C ASP A 25 -2.11 -2.23 12.88
N PHE A 26 -1.03 -2.13 13.66
CA PHE A 26 -1.03 -2.46 15.08
C PHE A 26 -2.01 -1.63 15.89
N PHE A 27 -2.14 -0.34 15.57
CA PHE A 27 -3.08 0.54 16.22
C PHE A 27 -4.54 0.13 15.94
N ILE A 28 -4.84 -0.27 14.69
CA ILE A 28 -6.18 -0.78 14.33
C ILE A 28 -6.47 -2.09 15.08
N GLU A 29 -5.53 -3.03 15.06
CA GLU A 29 -5.68 -4.32 15.77
C GLU A 29 -5.89 -4.12 17.28
N PHE A 30 -5.15 -3.18 17.89
CA PHE A 30 -5.34 -2.83 19.30
C PHE A 30 -6.75 -2.30 19.60
N LEU A 31 -7.34 -1.54 18.68
CA LEU A 31 -8.70 -1.01 18.82
C LEU A 31 -9.78 -2.08 18.60
N GLN A 32 -9.52 -3.09 17.76
CA GLN A 32 -10.55 -3.99 17.25
C GLN A 32 -10.83 -5.21 18.14
N LEU A 33 -9.98 -5.50 19.14
CA LEU A 33 -10.07 -6.71 19.99
C LEU A 33 -10.41 -7.97 19.16
N ALA A 34 -9.82 -8.07 17.96
CA ALA A 34 -10.32 -8.95 16.91
C ALA A 34 -10.10 -10.44 17.26
N GLU A 35 -11.12 -11.27 16.97
CA GLU A 35 -11.03 -12.74 17.07
C GLU A 35 -10.15 -13.37 15.98
N LYS A 36 -9.81 -12.61 14.92
CA LYS A 36 -8.97 -13.07 13.80
C LYS A 36 -7.96 -12.00 13.45
N LEU A 37 -6.70 -12.41 13.32
CA LEU A 37 -5.61 -11.51 13.00
C LEU A 37 -5.55 -11.25 11.48
N ILE A 38 -6.05 -10.09 11.02
CA ILE A 38 -6.16 -9.77 9.59
C ILE A 38 -5.47 -8.44 9.29
N PRO A 39 -4.42 -8.43 8.45
CA PRO A 39 -3.76 -7.18 8.08
C PRO A 39 -4.70 -6.26 7.29
N HIS A 40 -4.92 -5.05 7.80
CA HIS A 40 -5.82 -4.06 7.19
C HIS A 40 -5.18 -3.35 6.00
N LEU A 41 -3.86 -3.41 5.86
CA LEU A 41 -3.10 -2.70 4.83
C LEU A 41 -2.36 -3.64 3.86
N ALA A 42 -2.49 -4.97 4.02
CA ALA A 42 -1.72 -5.93 3.23
C ALA A 42 -2.01 -5.86 1.73
N PHE A 43 -3.25 -5.56 1.32
CA PHE A 43 -3.57 -5.41 -0.10
C PHE A 43 -2.76 -4.29 -0.72
N GLY A 44 -2.64 -3.16 -0.04
CA GLY A 44 -1.88 -2.02 -0.53
C GLY A 44 -0.39 -2.32 -0.65
N VAL A 45 0.18 -3.09 0.29
CA VAL A 45 1.58 -3.54 0.20
C VAL A 45 1.79 -4.43 -1.03
N LEU A 46 0.87 -5.37 -1.31
CA LEU A 46 0.92 -6.19 -2.53
C LEU A 46 0.81 -5.36 -3.81
N ILE A 47 -0.10 -4.39 -3.86
CA ILE A 47 -0.23 -3.46 -4.98
C ILE A 47 1.08 -2.67 -5.17
N ALA A 48 1.71 -2.21 -4.09
CA ALA A 48 2.98 -1.51 -4.16
C ALA A 48 4.10 -2.39 -4.75
N GLN A 49 4.18 -3.66 -4.31
CA GLN A 49 5.13 -4.64 -4.83
C GLN A 49 4.88 -4.93 -6.31
N LEU A 50 3.62 -5.11 -6.73
CA LEU A 50 3.25 -5.32 -8.14
C LEU A 50 3.66 -4.13 -9.02
N LEU A 51 3.44 -2.90 -8.57
CA LEU A 51 3.88 -1.69 -9.30
C LEU A 51 5.41 -1.60 -9.38
N CYS A 52 6.12 -1.99 -8.32
CA CYS A 52 7.58 -2.09 -8.35
C CYS A 52 8.05 -3.18 -9.33
N LEU A 53 7.36 -4.32 -9.41
CA LEU A 53 7.64 -5.40 -10.37
C LEU A 53 7.41 -4.94 -11.81
N VAL A 54 6.36 -4.18 -12.08
CA VAL A 54 6.15 -3.55 -13.41
C VAL A 54 7.34 -2.67 -13.76
N ALA A 55 7.84 -1.85 -12.82
CA ALA A 55 9.04 -1.06 -13.04
C ALA A 55 10.29 -1.93 -13.30
N PHE A 56 10.45 -3.07 -12.64
CA PHE A 56 11.58 -3.98 -12.89
C PHE A 56 11.51 -4.72 -14.24
N ILE A 57 10.32 -5.06 -14.71
CA ILE A 57 10.11 -5.85 -15.95
C ILE A 57 10.10 -4.95 -17.19
N LYS A 58 9.42 -3.80 -17.11
CA LYS A 58 9.18 -2.91 -18.25
C LYS A 58 9.98 -1.62 -18.18
N GLY A 59 10.55 -1.28 -17.03
CA GLY A 59 11.30 -0.05 -16.88
C GLY A 59 12.72 -0.19 -17.42
N GLU A 60 13.12 0.78 -18.24
CA GLU A 60 14.52 1.00 -18.63
C GLU A 60 15.30 1.59 -17.44
N ILE A 61 15.60 0.74 -16.46
CA ILE A 61 16.25 1.15 -15.21
C ILE A 61 17.76 0.94 -15.34
N CYS A 62 18.55 2.01 -15.11
CA CYS A 62 20.00 1.89 -15.05
C CYS A 62 20.43 0.94 -13.89
N PRO A 63 21.53 0.17 -14.02
CA PRO A 63 21.95 -0.80 -13.00
C PRO A 63 22.03 -0.24 -11.56
N GLY A 64 22.51 1.00 -11.42
CA GLY A 64 22.59 1.68 -10.12
C GLY A 64 21.22 2.03 -9.51
N GLN A 65 20.23 2.43 -10.33
CA GLN A 65 18.86 2.67 -9.88
C GLN A 65 18.18 1.37 -9.48
N ARG A 66 18.40 0.32 -10.28
CA ARG A 66 17.89 -1.03 -10.03
C ARG A 66 18.36 -1.56 -8.69
N GLY A 67 19.65 -1.42 -8.39
CA GLY A 67 20.22 -1.79 -7.10
C GLY A 67 19.58 -1.05 -5.90
N ARG A 68 19.28 0.24 -6.06
CA ARG A 68 18.58 1.01 -5.01
C ARG A 68 17.12 0.58 -4.85
N LEU A 69 16.42 0.29 -5.94
CA LEU A 69 15.04 -0.18 -5.89
C LEU A 69 14.94 -1.58 -5.27
N ILE A 70 15.91 -2.47 -5.52
CA ILE A 70 15.98 -3.77 -4.83
C ILE A 70 16.08 -3.58 -3.32
N LYS A 71 16.94 -2.66 -2.85
CA LYS A 71 17.08 -2.37 -1.42
C LYS A 71 15.79 -1.84 -0.81
N ALA A 72 15.10 -0.93 -1.50
CA ALA A 72 13.80 -0.44 -1.07
C ALA A 72 12.75 -1.58 -1.03
N ASN A 73 12.75 -2.47 -2.02
CA ASN A 73 11.84 -3.62 -2.06
C ASN A 73 12.10 -4.63 -0.93
N VAL A 74 13.36 -4.79 -0.50
CA VAL A 74 13.71 -5.63 0.66
C VAL A 74 13.06 -5.12 1.94
N CYS A 75 12.81 -3.81 2.07
CA CYS A 75 12.09 -3.26 3.23
C CYS A 75 10.66 -3.82 3.36
N PHE A 76 10.00 -4.23 2.27
CA PHE A 76 8.70 -4.92 2.36
C PHE A 76 8.77 -6.25 3.11
N ALA A 77 9.95 -6.91 3.16
CA ALA A 77 10.10 -8.13 3.94
C ALA A 77 9.84 -7.88 5.43
N LEU A 78 10.17 -6.70 5.96
CA LEU A 78 9.90 -6.35 7.35
C LEU A 78 8.39 -6.43 7.64
N TYR A 79 7.56 -5.85 6.78
CA TYR A 79 6.10 -5.90 6.91
C TYR A 79 5.60 -7.35 6.95
N TRP A 80 6.01 -8.15 5.97
CA TRP A 80 5.55 -9.53 5.84
C TRP A 80 6.08 -10.47 6.92
N PHE A 81 7.32 -10.30 7.38
CA PHE A 81 7.86 -11.08 8.49
C PHE A 81 7.15 -10.79 9.80
N VAL A 82 6.85 -9.52 10.07
CA VAL A 82 6.09 -9.13 11.28
C VAL A 82 4.71 -9.75 11.26
N TRP A 83 3.98 -9.64 10.14
CA TRP A 83 2.63 -10.20 10.01
C TRP A 83 2.60 -11.73 10.04
N LEU A 84 3.54 -12.41 9.36
CA LEU A 84 3.67 -13.86 9.42
C LEU A 84 4.03 -14.32 10.83
N GLY A 85 4.98 -13.65 11.48
CA GLY A 85 5.40 -13.98 12.85
C GLY A 85 4.26 -13.81 13.85
N MET A 86 3.47 -12.74 13.73
CA MET A 86 2.29 -12.55 14.57
C MET A 86 1.21 -13.61 14.32
N SER A 87 0.90 -13.91 13.06
CA SER A 87 -0.12 -14.91 12.72
C SER A 87 0.24 -16.28 13.30
N LEU A 88 1.51 -16.68 13.18
CA LEU A 88 2.03 -17.95 13.71
C LEU A 88 2.13 -17.99 15.25
N ALA A 89 2.40 -16.86 15.90
CA ALA A 89 2.53 -16.78 17.35
C ALA A 89 1.18 -16.56 18.06
N SER A 90 0.16 -16.05 17.35
CA SER A 90 -1.14 -15.73 17.91
C SER A 90 -2.01 -16.99 18.04
N PRO A 91 -2.78 -17.13 19.12
CA PRO A 91 -3.82 -18.16 19.22
C PRO A 91 -4.96 -17.95 18.20
N HIS A 92 -5.10 -16.75 17.63
CA HIS A 92 -6.08 -16.39 16.60
C HIS A 92 -5.54 -16.60 15.18
N HIS A 93 -4.86 -17.73 14.97
CA HIS A 93 -4.18 -18.07 13.73
C HIS A 93 -5.12 -18.08 12.52
N TYR A 94 -4.74 -17.38 11.45
CA TYR A 94 -5.54 -17.31 10.23
C TYR A 94 -4.71 -17.64 8.98
N VAL A 95 -4.96 -18.84 8.41
CA VAL A 95 -4.19 -19.44 7.30
C VAL A 95 -4.09 -18.52 6.08
N MET A 96 -5.12 -17.71 5.81
CA MET A 96 -5.09 -16.77 4.69
C MET A 96 -4.09 -15.63 4.92
N THR A 97 -3.91 -15.17 6.16
CA THR A 97 -2.88 -14.17 6.51
C THR A 97 -1.48 -14.72 6.25
N ASP A 98 -1.23 -15.99 6.56
CA ASP A 98 0.06 -16.65 6.26
C ASP A 98 0.27 -16.75 4.76
N THR A 99 -0.76 -17.16 4.02
CA THR A 99 -0.72 -17.31 2.56
C THR A 99 -0.37 -15.98 1.89
N VAL A 100 -1.06 -14.90 2.27
CA VAL A 100 -0.78 -13.54 1.78
C VAL A 100 0.66 -13.12 2.13
N SER A 101 1.11 -13.39 3.36
CA SER A 101 2.46 -13.03 3.81
C SER A 101 3.56 -13.81 3.08
N LEU A 102 3.35 -15.11 2.82
CA LEU A 102 4.27 -15.95 2.05
C LEU A 102 4.31 -15.52 0.57
N CYS A 103 3.18 -15.14 -0.02
CA CYS A 103 3.15 -14.53 -1.35
C CYS A 103 3.96 -13.22 -1.39
N GLY A 104 3.80 -12.37 -0.38
CA GLY A 104 4.58 -11.14 -0.24
C GLY A 104 6.09 -11.38 -0.08
N LEU A 105 6.48 -12.30 0.80
CA LEU A 105 7.89 -12.65 1.07
C LEU A 105 8.57 -13.28 -0.15
N SER A 106 7.88 -14.20 -0.83
CA SER A 106 8.41 -14.85 -2.04
C SER A 106 8.64 -13.84 -3.16
N ALA A 107 7.76 -12.84 -3.32
CA ALA A 107 7.97 -11.73 -4.24
C ALA A 107 9.21 -10.89 -3.86
N VAL A 108 9.41 -10.58 -2.57
CA VAL A 108 10.62 -9.88 -2.11
C VAL A 108 11.88 -10.70 -2.39
N TYR A 109 11.85 -11.98 -2.07
CA TYR A 109 12.96 -12.91 -2.31
C TYR A 109 13.31 -12.96 -3.80
N ALA A 110 12.30 -13.06 -4.66
CA ALA A 110 12.49 -13.10 -6.10
C ALA A 110 13.17 -11.83 -6.64
N VAL A 111 12.72 -10.66 -6.21
CA VAL A 111 13.36 -9.38 -6.59
C VAL A 111 14.78 -9.27 -6.04
N TRP A 112 15.02 -9.73 -4.82
CA TRP A 112 16.33 -9.64 -4.17
C TRP A 112 17.38 -10.54 -4.82
N LYS A 113 16.99 -11.78 -5.16
CA LYS A 113 17.87 -12.82 -5.72
C LYS A 113 17.81 -12.96 -7.23
N GLN A 114 17.24 -11.98 -7.92
CA GLN A 114 17.13 -12.00 -9.36
C GLN A 114 18.49 -12.22 -10.07
N PRO A 115 18.54 -13.10 -11.09
CA PRO A 115 19.77 -13.42 -11.78
C PRO A 115 20.29 -12.25 -12.64
N LYS A 116 21.57 -12.33 -13.00
CA LYS A 116 22.23 -11.33 -13.88
C LYS A 116 21.82 -11.50 -15.34
N ASP A 117 21.65 -12.75 -15.77
CA ASP A 117 21.17 -13.10 -17.11
C ASP A 117 19.77 -12.52 -17.36
N GLU A 118 19.56 -11.90 -18.52
CA GLU A 118 18.35 -11.12 -18.78
C GLU A 118 17.10 -11.99 -18.96
N VAL A 119 17.24 -13.14 -19.61
CA VAL A 119 16.13 -14.07 -19.89
C VAL A 119 15.67 -14.71 -18.59
N ALA A 120 16.61 -15.26 -17.81
CA ALA A 120 16.33 -15.83 -16.51
C ALA A 120 15.73 -14.80 -15.55
N ARG A 121 16.21 -13.55 -15.60
CA ARG A 121 15.75 -12.45 -14.74
C ARG A 121 14.32 -12.05 -15.05
N ARG A 122 13.96 -11.96 -16.32
CA ARG A 122 12.58 -11.69 -16.74
C ARG A 122 11.65 -12.83 -16.30
N GLY A 123 12.08 -14.08 -16.45
CA GLY A 123 11.33 -15.24 -15.95
C GLY A 123 11.07 -15.17 -14.45
N PHE A 124 12.11 -14.88 -13.65
CA PHE A 124 12.01 -14.77 -12.20
C PHE A 124 11.06 -13.66 -11.74
N LEU A 125 11.14 -12.49 -12.39
CA LEU A 125 10.26 -11.35 -12.09
C LEU A 125 8.81 -11.60 -12.51
N LEU A 126 8.57 -12.32 -13.61
CA LEU A 126 7.23 -12.73 -14.01
C LEU A 126 6.63 -13.73 -13.01
N MET A 127 7.40 -14.71 -12.54
CA MET A 127 6.95 -15.61 -11.48
C MET A 127 6.63 -14.85 -10.19
N ALA A 128 7.47 -13.87 -9.80
CA ALA A 128 7.18 -12.99 -8.66
C ALA A 128 5.86 -12.23 -8.85
N SER A 129 5.56 -11.77 -10.06
CA SER A 129 4.30 -11.08 -10.36
C SER A 129 3.09 -12.01 -10.28
N LEU A 130 3.22 -13.26 -10.73
CA LEU A 130 2.16 -14.26 -10.60
C LEU A 130 1.89 -14.60 -9.13
N VAL A 131 2.94 -14.82 -8.34
CA VAL A 131 2.80 -15.12 -6.91
C VAL A 131 2.23 -13.94 -6.13
N SER A 132 2.63 -12.71 -6.46
CA SER A 132 2.01 -11.49 -5.89
C SER A 132 0.53 -11.38 -6.29
N GLY A 133 0.20 -11.73 -7.53
CA GLY A 133 -1.20 -11.81 -8.01
C GLY A 133 -2.04 -12.84 -7.27
N LEU A 134 -1.46 -14.01 -6.94
CA LEU A 134 -2.11 -14.99 -6.06
C LEU A 134 -2.33 -14.43 -4.65
N GLY A 135 -1.37 -13.67 -4.11
CA GLY A 135 -1.53 -12.96 -2.84
C GLY A 135 -2.69 -11.94 -2.87
N VAL A 136 -2.85 -11.22 -3.98
CA VAL A 136 -3.96 -10.28 -4.19
C VAL A 136 -5.30 -11.03 -4.19
N ILE A 137 -5.39 -12.17 -4.89
CA ILE A 137 -6.59 -13.01 -4.91
C ILE A 137 -6.90 -13.54 -3.51
N ALA A 138 -5.88 -14.05 -2.80
CA ALA A 138 -6.04 -14.54 -1.42
C ALA A 138 -6.55 -13.43 -0.48
N TYR A 139 -6.04 -12.21 -0.60
CA TYR A 139 -6.55 -11.08 0.18
C TYR A 139 -8.00 -10.74 -0.17
N LEU A 140 -8.37 -10.74 -1.45
CA LEU A 140 -9.76 -10.49 -1.86
C LEU A 140 -10.71 -11.56 -1.31
N MET A 141 -10.27 -12.82 -1.18
CA MET A 141 -11.06 -13.86 -0.51
C MET A 141 -11.30 -13.53 0.97
N ILE A 142 -10.31 -12.99 1.68
CA ILE A 142 -10.49 -12.49 3.05
C ILE A 142 -11.53 -11.36 3.08
N PHE A 143 -11.40 -10.39 2.16
CA PHE A 143 -12.30 -9.25 2.06
C PHE A 143 -13.76 -9.67 1.84
N PHE A 144 -14.02 -10.57 0.88
CA PHE A 144 -15.38 -11.06 0.62
C PHE A 144 -15.90 -12.03 1.70
N GLY A 145 -15.00 -12.64 2.48
CA GLY A 145 -15.36 -13.49 3.62
C GLY A 145 -15.74 -12.70 4.88
N ASN A 146 -15.44 -11.40 4.94
CA ASN A 146 -15.76 -10.55 6.09
C ASN A 146 -17.21 -10.05 6.04
N PRO A 147 -17.86 -9.82 7.21
CA PRO A 147 -19.19 -9.25 7.27
C PRO A 147 -19.31 -7.90 6.54
N THR A 148 -20.45 -7.66 5.90
CA THR A 148 -20.71 -6.43 5.13
C THR A 148 -20.48 -5.12 5.90
N PRO A 149 -20.70 -5.01 7.23
CA PRO A 149 -20.37 -3.78 7.97
C PRO A 149 -18.89 -3.38 7.91
N ASN A 150 -17.98 -4.36 7.78
CA ASN A 150 -16.53 -4.11 7.75
C ASN A 150 -16.01 -3.69 6.36
N PHE A 151 -16.91 -3.49 5.38
CA PHE A 151 -16.55 -3.12 4.02
C PHE A 151 -15.66 -1.86 3.95
N VAL A 152 -15.98 -0.84 4.75
CA VAL A 152 -15.22 0.43 4.74
C VAL A 152 -13.85 0.26 5.38
N GLN A 153 -13.72 -0.60 6.40
CA GLN A 153 -12.47 -0.87 7.12
C GLN A 153 -11.45 -1.59 6.22
N TYR A 154 -11.88 -2.63 5.51
CA TYR A 154 -11.00 -3.44 4.65
C TYR A 154 -11.04 -2.99 3.19
N ASN A 155 -11.52 -1.78 2.90
CA ASN A 155 -11.78 -1.33 1.55
C ASN A 155 -10.52 -1.41 0.66
N SER A 156 -10.60 -2.28 -0.36
CA SER A 156 -9.50 -2.57 -1.26
C SER A 156 -9.08 -1.37 -2.13
N LEU A 157 -10.00 -0.44 -2.42
CA LEU A 157 -9.68 0.78 -3.17
C LEU A 157 -8.86 1.76 -2.35
N ALA A 158 -9.20 1.94 -1.07
CA ALA A 158 -8.41 2.75 -0.14
C ALA A 158 -7.00 2.16 0.05
N GLN A 159 -6.91 0.83 0.19
CA GLN A 159 -5.63 0.14 0.27
C GLN A 159 -4.83 0.24 -1.04
N ALA A 160 -5.48 0.14 -2.20
CA ALA A 160 -4.83 0.33 -3.50
C ALA A 160 -4.23 1.73 -3.63
N LEU A 161 -4.95 2.78 -3.23
CA LEU A 161 -4.44 4.15 -3.20
C LEU A 161 -3.16 4.25 -2.34
N MET A 162 -3.21 3.69 -1.14
CA MET A 162 -2.04 3.62 -0.26
C MET A 162 -0.88 2.86 -0.92
N GLY A 163 -1.15 1.75 -1.62
CA GLY A 163 -0.16 0.98 -2.35
C GLY A 163 0.51 1.76 -3.49
N VAL A 164 -0.26 2.57 -4.23
CA VAL A 164 0.27 3.46 -5.28
C VAL A 164 1.17 4.54 -4.69
N LEU A 165 0.79 5.12 -3.54
CA LEU A 165 1.63 6.09 -2.80
C LEU A 165 2.94 5.45 -2.32
N LEU A 166 2.86 4.22 -1.78
CA LEU A 166 4.01 3.47 -1.31
C LEU A 166 4.98 3.12 -2.45
N ALA A 167 4.47 2.66 -3.59
CA ALA A 167 5.28 2.43 -4.79
C ALA A 167 5.96 3.72 -5.26
N ASN A 168 5.26 4.86 -5.22
CA ASN A 168 5.84 6.15 -5.60
C ASN A 168 6.98 6.56 -4.64
N LEU A 169 6.80 6.34 -3.33
CA LEU A 169 7.87 6.53 -2.34
C LEU A 169 9.09 5.65 -2.64
N CYS A 170 8.91 4.36 -2.95
CA CYS A 170 10.02 3.46 -3.32
C CYS A 170 10.77 3.92 -4.59
N LEU A 171 10.04 4.40 -5.60
CA LEU A 171 10.63 4.93 -6.83
C LEU A 171 11.36 6.27 -6.60
N SER A 172 10.84 7.10 -5.70
CA SER A 172 11.48 8.34 -5.27
C SER A 172 12.80 8.06 -4.53
N VAL A 173 12.79 7.14 -3.56
CA VAL A 173 14.00 6.72 -2.81
C VAL A 173 15.06 6.11 -3.73
N SER A 174 14.64 5.33 -4.73
CA SER A 174 15.56 4.75 -5.71
C SER A 174 16.08 5.75 -6.75
N ARG A 175 15.58 7.00 -6.73
CA ARG A 175 15.89 8.09 -7.69
C ARG A 175 15.66 7.62 -9.12
N ASN A 176 14.53 6.97 -9.38
CA ASN A 176 14.24 6.37 -10.67
C ASN A 176 14.01 7.45 -11.75
N ARG A 177 14.42 7.18 -12.99
CA ARG A 177 14.31 8.08 -14.15
C ARG A 177 13.08 7.79 -15.01
N LEU A 178 12.24 6.83 -14.62
CA LEU A 178 10.98 6.49 -15.27
C LEU A 178 9.93 7.59 -15.08
N GLN A 179 10.18 8.78 -15.62
CA GLN A 179 9.33 9.96 -15.44
C GLN A 179 7.93 9.73 -15.99
N GLY A 180 7.78 8.99 -17.10
CA GLY A 180 6.46 8.63 -17.64
C GLY A 180 5.64 7.77 -16.69
N PHE A 181 6.25 6.73 -16.11
CA PHE A 181 5.57 5.87 -15.14
C PHE A 181 5.25 6.62 -13.83
N ILE A 182 6.22 7.38 -13.30
CA ILE A 182 6.04 8.19 -12.09
C ILE A 182 4.96 9.26 -12.29
N ALA A 183 4.86 9.86 -13.48
CA ALA A 183 3.82 10.84 -13.80
C ALA A 183 2.43 10.22 -13.92
N LEU A 184 2.32 8.91 -14.21
CA LEU A 184 1.04 8.20 -14.24
C LEU A 184 0.51 7.90 -12.83
N LEU A 185 1.40 7.74 -11.83
CA LEU A 185 0.98 7.37 -10.47
C LEU A 185 0.04 8.40 -9.82
N PRO A 186 0.28 9.73 -9.87
CA PRO A 186 -0.67 10.71 -9.35
C PRO A 186 -2.05 10.66 -10.01
N LEU A 187 -2.11 10.37 -11.32
CA LEU A 187 -3.39 10.20 -12.01
C LEU A 187 -4.13 8.97 -11.49
N LEU A 188 -3.41 7.85 -11.31
CA LEU A 188 -3.97 6.63 -10.72
C LEU A 188 -4.42 6.86 -9.27
N MET A 189 -3.69 7.65 -8.48
CA MET A 189 -4.10 8.03 -7.13
C MET A 189 -5.43 8.80 -7.13
N ILE A 190 -5.59 9.79 -8.01
CA ILE A 190 -6.84 10.56 -8.14
C ILE A 190 -8.00 9.64 -8.54
N LEU A 191 -7.79 8.75 -9.52
CA LEU A 191 -8.80 7.80 -9.97
C LEU A 191 -9.23 6.86 -8.83
N LEU A 192 -8.28 6.24 -8.13
CA LEU A 192 -8.57 5.34 -7.01
C LEU A 192 -9.28 6.06 -5.87
N LEU A 193 -8.89 7.30 -5.57
CA LEU A 193 -9.54 8.11 -4.54
C LEU A 193 -11.00 8.43 -4.90
N ALA A 194 -11.27 8.76 -6.18
CA ALA A 194 -12.63 9.02 -6.65
C ALA A 194 -13.50 7.76 -6.63
N LEU A 195 -12.96 6.63 -7.11
CA LEU A 195 -13.66 5.34 -7.07
C LEU A 195 -13.93 4.90 -5.62
N ASN A 196 -12.96 5.12 -4.72
CA ASN A 196 -13.11 4.82 -3.30
C ASN A 196 -14.25 5.64 -2.67
N ALA A 197 -14.27 6.95 -2.91
CA ALA A 197 -15.34 7.82 -2.43
C ALA A 197 -16.71 7.38 -2.96
N LEU A 198 -16.81 7.04 -4.25
CA LEU A 198 -18.04 6.55 -4.86
C LEU A 198 -18.50 5.22 -4.24
N ALA A 199 -17.58 4.27 -4.03
CA ALA A 199 -17.89 2.98 -3.42
C ALA A 199 -18.44 3.14 -2.00
N VAL A 200 -17.83 4.01 -1.20
CA VAL A 200 -18.29 4.30 0.17
C VAL A 200 -19.65 5.01 0.16
N LEU A 201 -19.88 5.95 -0.75
CA LEU A 201 -21.20 6.60 -0.89
C LEU A 201 -22.31 5.61 -1.27
N ILE A 202 -22.05 4.70 -2.22
CA ILE A 202 -22.99 3.64 -2.59
C ILE A 202 -23.27 2.73 -1.38
N PHE A 203 -22.23 2.37 -0.62
CA PHE A 203 -22.38 1.55 0.58
C PHE A 203 -23.26 2.23 1.64
N ILE A 204 -23.08 3.52 1.89
CA ILE A 204 -23.91 4.29 2.83
C ILE A 204 -25.38 4.27 2.40
N ILE A 205 -25.66 4.47 1.11
CA ILE A 205 -27.03 4.44 0.57
C ILE A 205 -27.64 3.04 0.72
N TYR A 206 -26.87 1.98 0.45
CA TYR A 206 -27.33 0.60 0.53
C TYR A 206 -27.63 0.15 1.97
N GLN A 207 -26.82 0.57 2.95
CA GLN A 207 -27.00 0.23 4.36
C GLN A 207 -28.28 0.83 4.97
N GLY A 208 -28.88 1.87 4.36
CA GLY A 208 -30.21 2.37 4.74
C GLY A 208 -30.35 2.65 6.24
N THR A 209 -29.37 3.35 6.84
CA THR A 209 -29.32 3.53 8.30
C THR A 209 -30.50 4.37 8.82
N SER A 210 -31.38 3.74 9.61
CA SER A 210 -32.57 4.37 10.19
C SER A 210 -32.29 5.22 11.44
N ALA A 211 -31.10 5.09 12.04
CA ALA A 211 -30.69 5.81 13.24
C ALA A 211 -29.37 6.56 12.99
N VAL A 212 -29.37 7.87 13.23
CA VAL A 212 -28.17 8.70 13.12
C VAL A 212 -27.34 8.54 14.39
N VAL A 213 -26.28 7.74 14.32
CA VAL A 213 -25.27 7.67 15.39
C VAL A 213 -24.23 8.76 15.13
N PHE A 214 -24.10 9.72 16.06
CA PHE A 214 -23.22 10.88 15.87
C PHE A 214 -21.75 10.52 15.66
N SER A 215 -21.25 9.43 16.29
CA SER A 215 -19.90 8.91 16.08
C SER A 215 -19.64 8.56 14.61
N ASN A 216 -20.60 7.92 13.96
CA ASN A 216 -20.49 7.46 12.58
C ASN A 216 -20.48 8.65 11.62
N VAL A 217 -21.34 9.66 11.86
CA VAL A 217 -21.37 10.90 11.07
C VAL A 217 -20.04 11.63 11.17
N PHE A 218 -19.46 11.73 12.36
CA PHE A 218 -18.16 12.35 12.57
C PHE A 218 -17.04 11.58 11.87
N ALA A 219 -17.03 10.24 11.99
CA ALA A 219 -16.05 9.37 11.33
C ALA A 219 -16.11 9.48 9.80
N TYR A 220 -17.31 9.43 9.20
CA TYR A 220 -17.50 9.69 7.77
C TYR A 220 -17.08 11.11 7.38
N GLY A 221 -17.37 12.11 8.23
CA GLY A 221 -16.96 13.49 8.01
C GLY A 221 -15.44 13.63 7.89
N ILE A 222 -14.68 13.04 8.82
CA ILE A 222 -13.21 13.03 8.75
C ILE A 222 -12.73 12.21 7.53
N TYR A 223 -13.33 11.04 7.28
CA TYR A 223 -12.98 10.19 6.15
C TYR A 223 -13.07 10.95 4.81
N PHE A 224 -14.19 11.61 4.53
CA PHE A 224 -14.37 12.39 3.31
C PHE A 224 -13.57 13.69 3.31
N LEU A 225 -13.35 14.33 4.47
CA LEU A 225 -12.47 15.49 4.56
C LEU A 225 -11.04 15.12 4.14
N LEU A 226 -10.52 13.99 4.61
CA LEU A 226 -9.21 13.47 4.17
C LEU A 226 -9.18 13.20 2.67
N HIS A 227 -10.27 12.69 2.08
CA HIS A 227 -10.36 12.52 0.62
C HIS A 227 -10.24 13.86 -0.10
N LEU A 228 -10.95 14.89 0.35
CA LEU A 228 -10.90 16.23 -0.25
C LEU A 228 -9.50 16.85 -0.12
N VAL A 229 -8.83 16.69 1.02
CA VAL A 229 -7.46 17.19 1.23
C VAL A 229 -6.48 16.46 0.31
N ILE A 230 -6.52 15.12 0.25
CA ILE A 230 -5.66 14.32 -0.64
C ILE A 230 -5.91 14.72 -2.11
N ALA A 231 -7.18 14.82 -2.53
CA ALA A 231 -7.57 15.22 -3.87
C ALA A 231 -7.05 16.63 -4.20
N GLY A 232 -7.23 17.59 -3.29
CA GLY A 232 -6.78 18.97 -3.46
C GLY A 232 -5.28 19.08 -3.65
N VAL A 233 -4.49 18.38 -2.82
CA VAL A 233 -3.03 18.36 -2.96
C VAL A 233 -2.60 17.72 -4.28
N LEU A 234 -3.21 16.58 -4.66
CA LEU A 234 -2.88 15.89 -5.92
C LEU A 234 -3.26 16.72 -7.15
N LEU A 235 -4.44 17.34 -7.15
CA LEU A 235 -4.90 18.19 -8.25
C LEU A 235 -4.04 19.44 -8.40
N LEU A 236 -3.69 20.11 -7.29
CA LEU A 236 -2.81 21.28 -7.31
C LEU A 236 -1.45 20.94 -7.92
N HIS A 237 -0.85 19.82 -7.53
CA HIS A 237 0.42 19.37 -8.09
C HIS A 237 0.28 18.97 -9.57
N SER A 238 -0.84 18.36 -9.95
CA SER A 238 -1.10 17.94 -11.33
C SER A 238 -1.31 19.14 -12.28
N VAL A 239 -2.13 20.11 -11.89
CA VAL A 239 -2.41 21.34 -12.66
C VAL A 239 -1.14 22.18 -12.81
N ASN A 240 -0.40 22.38 -11.73
CA ASN A 240 0.83 23.19 -11.75
C ASN A 240 2.06 22.43 -12.28
N LYS A 241 1.91 21.15 -12.65
CA LYS A 241 2.99 20.24 -13.03
C LYS A 241 4.16 20.19 -12.03
N TRP A 242 3.85 20.38 -10.75
CA TRP A 242 4.83 20.30 -9.68
C TRP A 242 5.17 18.85 -9.40
N LYS A 243 6.48 18.56 -9.30
CA LYS A 243 6.93 17.23 -8.88
C LYS A 243 6.56 17.05 -7.41
N LEU A 244 5.86 15.96 -7.11
CA LEU A 244 5.60 15.57 -5.72
C LEU A 244 6.93 15.28 -5.02
N SER A 245 7.24 16.09 -4.02
CA SER A 245 8.42 15.86 -3.18
C SER A 245 8.23 14.60 -2.33
N TYR A 246 9.34 14.01 -1.85
CA TYR A 246 9.26 12.86 -0.94
C TYR A 246 8.43 13.18 0.32
N ASN A 247 8.60 14.37 0.90
CA ASN A 247 7.85 14.79 2.09
C ASN A 247 6.35 14.92 1.79
N SER A 248 5.98 15.51 0.64
CA SER A 248 4.58 15.60 0.22
C SER A 248 3.97 14.21 0.03
N LEU A 249 4.70 13.28 -0.59
CA LEU A 249 4.27 11.89 -0.73
C LEU A 249 4.10 11.19 0.62
N LEU A 250 5.01 11.43 1.57
CA LEU A 250 4.94 10.83 2.90
C LEU A 250 3.72 11.32 3.70
N ILE A 251 3.40 12.62 3.59
CA ILE A 251 2.20 13.19 4.22
C ILE A 251 0.93 12.59 3.60
N LEU A 252 0.86 12.53 2.26
CA LEU A 252 -0.26 11.90 1.56
C LEU A 252 -0.40 10.43 1.90
N PHE A 253 0.73 9.73 2.01
CA PHE A 253 0.78 8.33 2.41
C PHE A 253 0.23 8.14 3.82
N PHE A 254 0.65 8.95 4.79
CA PHE A 254 0.11 8.92 6.15
C PHE A 254 -1.40 9.15 6.16
N MET A 255 -1.89 10.18 5.47
CA MET A 255 -3.32 10.46 5.34
C MET A 255 -4.09 9.27 4.74
N ALA A 256 -3.61 8.70 3.64
CA ALA A 256 -4.24 7.55 2.99
C ALA A 256 -4.23 6.29 3.87
N SER A 257 -3.11 6.02 4.56
CA SER A 257 -3.00 4.90 5.49
C SER A 257 -3.88 5.05 6.73
N SER A 258 -4.28 6.28 7.09
CA SER A 258 -5.20 6.53 8.21
C SER A 258 -6.68 6.31 7.86
N LEU A 259 -7.04 6.14 6.58
CA LEU A 259 -8.43 5.95 6.17
C LEU A 259 -9.11 4.74 6.83
N PRO A 260 -8.46 3.55 6.93
CA PRO A 260 -9.03 2.42 7.66
C PRO A 260 -9.23 2.70 9.15
N VAL A 261 -8.38 3.52 9.78
CA VAL A 261 -8.53 3.89 11.20
C VAL A 261 -9.85 4.62 11.43
N TRP A 262 -10.20 5.59 10.58
CA TRP A 262 -11.47 6.29 10.70
C TRP A 262 -12.65 5.40 10.37
N ALA A 263 -12.46 4.44 9.47
CA ALA A 263 -13.48 3.45 9.14
C ALA A 263 -13.81 2.49 10.28
N MET A 264 -12.97 2.41 11.32
CA MET A 264 -13.25 1.62 12.54
C MET A 264 -14.40 2.16 13.37
N PHE A 265 -14.64 3.47 13.30
CA PHE A 265 -15.63 4.17 14.12
C PHE A 265 -16.98 4.33 13.40
N ILE A 266 -17.16 3.58 12.30
CA ILE A 266 -18.33 3.58 11.42
C ILE A 266 -19.10 2.28 11.64
#